data_AF-R6UG19-F1
#
_entry.id   AF-R6UG19-F1
#
_cell.length_a   1.000
_cell.length_b   1.000
_cell.length_c   1.000
_cell.angle_alpha   90.00
_cell.angle_beta   90.00
_cell.angle_gamma   90.00
#
_symmetry.space_group_name_H-M   'P 1'
#
loop_
_entity.id
_entity.type
_entity.pdbx_description
1 polymer ?
#
loop_
_entity_poly.entity_id
_entity_poly.type
_entity_poly.pdbx_seq_one_letter_code
_entity_poly.pdbx_strand_id
1 'polypeptide(L)'
;MFIIKKLSKKGVAGAAILLFFLLLLIMRFTAFNFAPTTAYCDTVGKYSLEITQSFSVQDFLNQFGLEIDKSTEEKVDIKIPSEFNAVYNRYNALQKQQGLNLEYSKGCKAVRYTYDVLNYPTGAEVKADVIVSGGRVIAGDLCTPQLNGVMTALDDKSIEKQN
;
A
#
# COMPACT_ATOMS: atom_id res chain seq x y z
N MET A 1 -37.25 -8.15 40.75
CA MET A 1 -36.92 -6.77 41.19
C MET A 1 -35.52 -6.43 40.69
N PHE A 2 -35.39 -5.69 39.59
CA PHE A 2 -34.08 -5.29 39.06
C PHE A 2 -33.61 -4.03 39.77
N ILE A 3 -32.52 -4.14 40.54
CA ILE A 3 -31.90 -2.99 41.21
C ILE A 3 -31.03 -2.27 40.18
N ILE A 4 -31.51 -1.14 39.66
CA ILE A 4 -30.71 -0.28 38.80
C ILE A 4 -29.81 0.58 39.69
N LYS A 5 -28.54 0.20 39.82
CA LYS A 5 -27.52 1.02 40.49
C LYS A 5 -27.18 2.23 39.59
N LYS A 6 -27.46 3.44 40.08
CA LYS A 6 -27.10 4.69 39.39
C LYS A 6 -25.59 4.85 39.33
N LEU A 7 -25.04 5.03 38.12
CA LEU A 7 -23.61 5.28 37.93
C LEU A 7 -23.18 6.63 38.55
N SER A 8 -22.01 6.65 39.20
CA SER A 8 -21.41 7.88 39.73
C SER A 8 -20.89 8.78 38.60
N LYS A 9 -20.77 10.10 38.83
CA LYS A 9 -20.26 11.04 37.81
C LYS A 9 -18.89 10.61 37.22
N LYS A 10 -18.01 10.04 38.04
CA LYS A 10 -16.70 9.48 37.61
C LYS A 10 -16.87 8.20 36.77
N GLY A 11 -17.84 7.35 37.12
CA GLY A 11 -18.20 6.17 36.34
C GLY A 11 -18.78 6.51 34.97
N VAL A 12 -19.60 7.56 34.88
CA VAL A 12 -20.11 8.08 33.60
C VAL A 12 -18.98 8.61 32.72
N ALA A 13 -18.05 9.38 33.27
CA ALA A 13 -16.89 9.89 32.52
C ALA A 13 -15.99 8.75 32.01
N GLY A 14 -15.70 7.74 32.85
CA GLY A 14 -14.93 6.57 32.44
C GLY A 14 -15.61 5.78 31.32
N ALA A 15 -16.93 5.55 31.43
CA ALA A 15 -17.71 4.87 30.39
C ALA A 15 -17.72 5.65 29.06
N ALA A 16 -17.79 6.99 29.11
CA ALA A 16 -17.75 7.83 27.92
C ALA A 16 -16.39 7.76 27.20
N ILE A 17 -15.27 7.77 27.95
CA ILE A 17 -13.93 7.62 27.37
C ILE A 17 -13.77 6.24 26.73
N LEU A 18 -14.22 5.18 27.39
CA LEU A 18 -14.17 3.81 26.87
C LEU A 18 -14.99 3.67 25.58
N LEU A 19 -16.20 4.26 25.55
CA LEU A 19 -17.03 4.30 24.35
C LEU A 19 -16.37 5.07 23.21
N PHE A 20 -15.70 6.19 23.50
CA PHE A 20 -14.96 6.96 22.50
C PHE A 20 -13.83 6.14 21.86
N PHE A 21 -13.01 5.45 22.66
CA PHE A 21 -11.96 4.57 22.12
C PHE A 21 -12.54 3.39 21.32
N LEU A 22 -13.66 2.82 21.77
CA LEU A 22 -14.36 1.77 21.03
C LEU A 22 -14.86 2.28 19.66
N LEU A 23 -15.43 3.49 19.60
CA LEU A 23 -15.85 4.12 18.35
C LEU A 23 -14.67 4.39 17.42
N LEU A 24 -13.52 4.85 17.94
CA LEU A 24 -12.29 5.00 17.15
C LEU A 24 -11.81 3.67 16.55
N LEU A 25 -11.87 2.57 17.32
CA LEU A 25 -11.51 1.24 16.83
C LEU A 25 -12.48 0.74 15.75
N ILE A 26 -13.79 0.93 15.93
CA ILE A 26 -14.80 0.55 14.93
C ILE A 26 -14.63 1.37 13.65
N MET A 27 -14.37 2.68 13.76
CA MET A 27 -14.08 3.53 12.59
C MET A 27 -12.83 3.06 11.85
N ARG A 28 -11.77 2.67 12.56
CA ARG A 28 -10.57 2.10 11.91
C ARG A 28 -10.85 0.75 11.25
N PHE A 29 -11.60 -0.13 11.93
CA PHE A 29 -11.95 -1.44 11.40
C PHE A 29 -12.82 -1.32 10.14
N THR A 30 -13.82 -0.44 10.16
CA THR A 30 -14.68 -0.18 8.99
C THR A 30 -13.88 0.44 7.85
N ALA A 31 -13.09 1.49 8.08
CA ALA A 31 -12.25 2.10 7.05
C ALA A 31 -11.31 1.08 6.37
N PHE A 32 -10.76 0.15 7.14
CA PHE A 32 -9.92 -0.93 6.61
C PHE A 32 -10.70 -1.94 5.74
N ASN A 33 -11.92 -2.30 6.13
CA ASN A 33 -12.76 -3.21 5.34
C ASN A 33 -13.33 -2.55 4.08
N PHE A 34 -13.45 -1.21 4.06
CA PHE A 34 -13.85 -0.43 2.89
C PHE A 34 -12.69 -0.09 1.95
N ALA A 35 -11.44 -0.38 2.31
CA ALA A 35 -10.32 -0.19 1.40
C ALA A 35 -10.53 -1.06 0.14
N PRO A 36 -10.33 -0.49 -1.06
CA PRO A 36 -10.58 -1.21 -2.30
C PRO A 36 -9.73 -2.49 -2.37
N THR A 37 -10.34 -3.57 -2.83
CA THR A 37 -9.67 -4.85 -3.11
C THR A 37 -9.19 -4.97 -4.55
N THR A 38 -9.61 -4.02 -5.40
CA THR A 38 -9.24 -3.92 -6.80
C THR A 38 -9.03 -2.46 -7.17
N ALA A 39 -8.15 -2.20 -8.11
CA ALA A 39 -7.94 -0.88 -8.71
C ALA A 39 -8.10 -0.95 -10.23
N TYR A 40 -7.96 0.20 -10.88
CA TYR A 40 -8.02 0.36 -12.32
C TYR A 40 -6.84 1.19 -12.80
N CYS A 41 -6.21 0.75 -13.88
CA CYS A 41 -5.18 1.45 -14.62
C CYS A 41 -5.52 1.34 -16.10
N ASP A 42 -5.31 2.40 -16.87
CA ASP A 42 -5.75 2.47 -18.28
C ASP A 42 -5.14 1.35 -19.14
N THR A 43 -3.90 0.96 -18.88
CA THR A 43 -3.16 -0.02 -19.67
C THR A 43 -3.58 -1.47 -19.38
N VAL A 44 -3.86 -1.81 -18.13
CA VAL A 44 -4.14 -3.20 -17.69
C VAL A 44 -5.62 -3.44 -17.34
N GLY A 45 -6.42 -2.37 -17.30
CA GLY A 45 -7.80 -2.42 -16.84
C GLY A 45 -7.92 -2.63 -15.34
N LYS A 46 -8.91 -3.41 -14.92
CA LYS A 46 -9.17 -3.72 -13.51
C LYS A 46 -8.21 -4.80 -13.03
N TYR A 47 -7.54 -4.57 -11.90
CA TYR A 47 -6.57 -5.50 -11.31
C TYR A 47 -6.78 -5.67 -9.80
N SER A 48 -6.33 -6.80 -9.26
CA SER A 48 -6.43 -7.17 -7.83
C SER A 48 -5.37 -6.48 -6.99
N LEU A 49 -5.76 -6.06 -5.78
CA LEU A 49 -4.87 -5.52 -4.75
C LEU A 49 -4.66 -6.47 -3.57
N GLU A 50 -5.45 -7.54 -3.47
CA GLU A 50 -5.43 -8.43 -2.31
C GLU A 50 -4.25 -9.41 -2.38
N ILE A 51 -3.40 -9.37 -1.37
CA ILE A 51 -2.34 -10.34 -1.12
C ILE A 51 -2.87 -11.37 -0.13
N THR A 52 -2.88 -12.63 -0.57
CA THR A 52 -3.40 -13.77 0.21
C THR A 52 -2.35 -14.88 0.26
N GLN A 53 -2.69 -16.02 0.85
CA GLN A 53 -1.80 -17.19 0.83
C GLN A 53 -1.58 -17.74 -0.58
N SER A 54 -2.57 -17.62 -1.47
CA SER A 54 -2.51 -18.13 -2.85
C SER A 54 -2.29 -17.05 -3.90
N PHE A 55 -2.24 -15.78 -3.50
CA PHE A 55 -1.97 -14.65 -4.38
C PHE A 55 -0.88 -13.77 -3.76
N SER A 56 0.32 -13.88 -4.31
CA SER A 56 1.54 -13.24 -3.83
C SER A 56 1.79 -11.89 -4.51
N VAL A 57 2.84 -11.20 -4.07
CA VAL A 57 3.32 -9.98 -4.75
C VAL A 57 3.79 -10.27 -6.18
N GLN A 58 4.22 -11.50 -6.48
CA GLN A 58 4.51 -11.90 -7.86
C GLN A 58 3.26 -11.87 -8.71
N ASP A 59 2.19 -12.48 -8.21
CA ASP A 59 0.92 -12.57 -8.92
C ASP A 59 0.35 -11.18 -9.15
N PHE A 60 0.54 -10.28 -8.18
CA PHE A 60 0.23 -8.86 -8.35
C PHE A 60 0.97 -8.23 -9.53
N LEU A 61 2.30 -8.36 -9.58
CA LEU A 61 3.15 -7.78 -10.64
C LEU A 61 2.90 -8.41 -12.01
N ASN A 62 2.58 -9.71 -12.06
CA ASN A 62 2.20 -10.42 -13.29
C ASN A 62 0.97 -9.79 -13.97
N GLN A 63 0.08 -9.12 -13.23
CA GLN A 63 -1.05 -8.37 -13.82
C GLN A 63 -0.61 -7.23 -14.73
N PHE A 64 0.63 -6.72 -14.54
CA PHE A 64 1.26 -5.68 -15.36
C PHE A 64 2.22 -6.25 -16.42
N GLY A 65 2.23 -7.59 -16.59
CA GLY A 65 3.14 -8.29 -17.49
C GLY A 65 4.60 -8.26 -17.03
N LEU A 66 4.87 -7.96 -15.76
CA LEU A 66 6.23 -7.88 -15.21
C LEU A 66 6.67 -9.24 -14.69
N GLU A 67 7.74 -9.77 -15.27
CA GLU A 67 8.43 -10.96 -14.75
C GLU A 67 9.54 -10.52 -13.81
N ILE A 68 9.62 -11.13 -12.63
CA ILE A 68 10.59 -10.75 -11.59
C ILE A 68 11.52 -11.91 -11.21
N ASP A 69 12.73 -11.56 -10.78
CA ASP A 69 13.65 -12.50 -10.15
C ASP A 69 13.32 -12.65 -8.66
N LYS A 70 12.71 -13.77 -8.30
CA LYS A 70 12.38 -14.06 -6.90
C LYS A 70 13.57 -14.23 -5.97
N SER A 71 14.75 -14.56 -6.49
CA SER A 71 15.96 -14.68 -5.68
C SER A 71 16.48 -13.34 -5.17
N THR A 72 16.04 -12.23 -5.78
CA THR A 72 16.43 -10.85 -5.44
C THR A 72 15.50 -10.17 -4.45
N GLU A 73 14.54 -10.91 -3.90
CA GLU A 73 13.51 -10.38 -3.00
C GLU A 73 14.10 -9.67 -1.78
N GLU A 74 13.92 -8.35 -1.70
CA GLU A 74 14.18 -7.58 -0.49
C GLU A 74 12.84 -7.28 0.22
N LYS A 75 12.82 -7.45 1.55
CA LYS A 75 11.67 -7.08 2.39
C LYS A 75 12.09 -6.08 3.44
N VAL A 76 11.42 -4.93 3.44
CA VAL A 76 11.65 -3.88 4.43
C VAL A 76 10.34 -3.55 5.13
N ASP A 77 10.32 -3.74 6.45
CA ASP A 77 9.26 -3.21 7.30
C ASP A 77 9.35 -1.68 7.33
N ILE A 78 8.29 -1.02 6.89
CA ILE A 78 8.19 0.43 6.86
C ILE A 78 6.98 0.92 7.65
N LYS A 79 7.00 2.21 8.00
CA LYS A 79 5.84 2.90 8.55
C LYS A 79 5.41 3.99 7.58
N ILE A 80 4.16 3.90 7.11
CA ILE A 80 3.58 4.98 6.32
C ILE A 80 3.40 6.19 7.24
N PRO A 81 3.89 7.38 6.85
CA PRO A 81 3.76 8.57 7.68
C PRO A 81 2.29 8.86 8.01
N SER A 82 2.03 9.36 9.23
CA SER A 82 0.70 9.86 9.58
C SER A 82 0.34 11.14 8.83
N GLU A 83 1.35 11.89 8.40
CA GLU A 83 1.22 13.14 7.64
C GLU A 83 2.17 13.10 6.44
N PHE A 84 1.68 13.54 5.28
CA PHE A 84 2.47 13.52 4.05
C PHE A 84 3.13 14.88 3.82
N ASN A 85 4.47 14.85 3.73
CA ASN A 85 5.25 15.97 3.24
C ASN A 85 5.19 16.04 1.70
N ALA A 86 5.88 17.01 1.10
CA ALA A 86 5.91 17.18 -0.35
C ALA A 86 6.39 15.93 -1.11
N VAL A 87 7.32 15.14 -0.54
CA VAL A 87 7.83 13.91 -1.17
C VAL A 87 6.74 12.84 -1.19
N TYR A 88 6.10 12.56 -0.05
CA TYR A 88 5.01 11.58 0.02
C TYR A 88 3.77 12.02 -0.76
N ASN A 89 3.50 13.32 -0.84
CA ASN A 89 2.39 13.82 -1.67
C ASN A 89 2.66 13.57 -3.16
N ARG A 90 3.88 13.80 -3.64
CA ARG A 90 4.27 13.47 -5.03
C ARG A 90 4.23 11.97 -5.28
N TYR A 91 4.77 11.18 -4.34
CA TYR A 91 4.73 9.72 -4.46
C TYR A 91 3.28 9.21 -4.50
N ASN A 92 2.42 9.65 -3.58
CA ASN A 92 1.01 9.26 -3.59
C ASN A 92 0.25 9.75 -4.84
N ALA A 93 0.64 10.88 -5.42
CA ALA A 93 0.06 11.35 -6.67
C ALA A 93 0.36 10.38 -7.84
N LEU A 94 1.60 9.89 -7.94
CA LEU A 94 1.95 8.81 -8.89
C LEU A 94 1.11 7.56 -8.63
N GLN A 95 1.01 7.13 -7.37
CA GLN A 95 0.24 5.95 -6.99
C GLN A 95 -1.26 6.07 -7.34
N LYS A 96 -1.83 7.26 -7.21
CA LYS A 96 -3.22 7.55 -7.59
C LYS A 96 -3.49 7.43 -9.09
N GLN A 97 -2.50 7.68 -9.95
CA GLN A 97 -2.66 7.54 -11.40
C GLN A 97 -2.95 6.09 -11.82
N GLN A 98 -2.40 5.13 -11.09
CA GLN A 98 -2.66 3.71 -11.29
C GLN A 98 -3.78 3.16 -10.39
N GLY A 99 -4.53 4.02 -9.70
CA GLY A 99 -5.65 3.60 -8.85
C GLY A 99 -5.27 3.13 -7.44
N LEU A 100 -4.02 3.32 -7.01
CA LEU A 100 -3.56 3.06 -5.64
C LEU A 100 -3.66 4.32 -4.78
N ASN A 101 -3.65 4.18 -3.45
CA ASN A 101 -3.67 5.35 -2.56
C ASN A 101 -3.12 5.03 -1.16
N LEU A 102 -1.99 5.63 -0.82
CA LEU A 102 -1.31 5.49 0.47
C LEU A 102 -2.06 6.20 1.61
N GLU A 103 -3.01 7.09 1.32
CA GLU A 103 -3.77 7.82 2.37
C GLU A 103 -4.57 6.88 3.27
N TYR A 104 -5.07 5.76 2.73
CA TYR A 104 -5.81 4.75 3.49
C TYR A 104 -4.95 4.05 4.55
N SER A 105 -3.63 4.16 4.44
CA SER A 105 -2.67 3.50 5.32
C SER A 105 -1.80 4.47 6.11
N LYS A 106 -2.18 5.75 6.22
CA LYS A 106 -1.45 6.74 7.02
C LYS A 106 -1.28 6.28 8.47
N GLY A 107 -0.03 6.28 8.94
CA GLY A 107 0.34 5.84 10.29
C GLY A 107 0.38 4.32 10.48
N CYS A 108 0.05 3.52 9.46
CA CYS A 108 0.07 2.07 9.51
C CYS A 108 1.47 1.51 9.22
N LYS A 109 1.73 0.29 9.70
CA LYS A 109 2.88 -0.51 9.26
C LYS A 109 2.58 -1.09 7.88
N ALA A 110 3.62 -1.22 7.07
CA ALA A 110 3.57 -1.85 5.77
C ALA A 110 4.88 -2.60 5.51
N VAL A 111 4.89 -3.47 4.53
CA VAL A 111 6.10 -4.15 4.03
C VAL A 111 6.33 -3.67 2.61
N ARG A 112 7.52 -3.19 2.32
CA ARG A 112 7.98 -2.96 0.95
C ARG A 112 8.71 -4.21 0.46
N TYR A 113 8.30 -4.70 -0.69
CA TYR A 113 8.95 -5.75 -1.44
C TYR A 113 9.65 -5.13 -2.63
N THR A 114 10.89 -5.51 -2.87
CA THR A 114 11.67 -5.07 -4.04
C THR A 114 12.17 -6.30 -4.78
N TYR A 115 12.12 -6.26 -6.11
CA TYR A 115 12.62 -7.33 -6.99
C TYR A 115 13.29 -6.74 -8.23
N ASP A 116 14.24 -7.47 -8.80
CA ASP A 116 14.72 -7.19 -10.16
C ASP A 116 13.69 -7.64 -11.20
N VAL A 117 13.48 -6.83 -12.24
CA VAL A 117 12.60 -7.13 -13.38
C VAL A 117 13.39 -7.80 -14.50
N LEU A 118 12.93 -8.97 -14.95
CA LEU A 118 13.62 -9.81 -15.92
C LEU A 118 13.31 -9.45 -17.37
N ASN A 119 12.13 -8.90 -17.64
CA ASN A 119 11.59 -8.72 -18.99
C ASN A 119 11.36 -7.25 -19.38
N TYR A 120 12.12 -6.31 -18.80
CA TYR A 120 11.97 -4.89 -19.13
C TYR A 120 12.48 -4.61 -20.57
N PRO A 121 11.66 -4.01 -21.46
CA PRO A 121 11.86 -4.09 -22.91
C PRO A 121 13.07 -3.30 -23.45
N THR A 122 13.53 -2.29 -22.73
CA THR A 122 14.65 -1.42 -23.15
C THR A 122 16.02 -1.97 -22.75
N GLY A 123 16.06 -3.07 -21.99
CA GLY A 123 17.30 -3.59 -21.40
C GLY A 123 17.87 -2.71 -20.27
N ALA A 124 17.09 -1.75 -19.76
CA ALA A 124 17.43 -1.03 -18.54
C ALA A 124 17.34 -1.96 -17.32
N GLU A 125 18.24 -1.76 -16.35
CA GLU A 125 18.15 -2.41 -15.05
C GLU A 125 17.07 -1.72 -14.21
N VAL A 126 15.93 -2.39 -14.08
CA VAL A 126 14.73 -1.89 -13.39
C VAL A 126 14.40 -2.79 -12.21
N LYS A 127 14.05 -2.15 -11.10
CA LYS A 127 13.49 -2.80 -9.91
C LYS A 127 12.00 -2.50 -9.81
N ALA A 128 11.24 -3.46 -9.30
CA ALA A 128 9.84 -3.30 -8.96
C ALA A 128 9.68 -3.22 -7.45
N ASP A 129 9.21 -2.07 -6.96
CA ASP A 129 8.81 -1.86 -5.56
C ASP A 129 7.31 -2.09 -5.44
N VAL A 130 6.88 -2.84 -4.41
CA VAL A 130 5.47 -3.03 -4.05
C VAL A 130 5.31 -2.89 -2.54
N ILE A 131 4.40 -2.01 -2.11
CA ILE A 131 4.11 -1.77 -0.70
C ILE A 131 2.79 -2.42 -0.34
N VAL A 132 2.82 -3.31 0.65
CA VAL A 132 1.66 -4.04 1.16
C VAL A 132 1.37 -3.65 2.60
N SER A 133 0.13 -3.26 2.90
CA SER A 133 -0.35 -3.02 4.26
C SER A 133 -1.64 -3.79 4.51
N GLY A 134 -1.68 -4.59 5.58
CA GLY A 134 -2.85 -5.40 5.94
C GLY A 134 -3.31 -6.34 4.81
N GLY A 135 -2.37 -6.95 4.08
CA GLY A 135 -2.71 -7.85 2.96
C GLY A 135 -3.28 -7.14 1.73
N ARG A 136 -3.12 -5.82 1.61
CA ARG A 136 -3.48 -5.07 0.40
C ARG A 136 -2.28 -4.31 -0.16
N VAL A 137 -2.13 -4.32 -1.48
CA VAL A 137 -1.20 -3.44 -2.17
C VAL A 137 -1.72 -2.00 -2.09
N ILE A 138 -0.87 -1.11 -1.58
CA ILE A 138 -1.20 0.31 -1.37
C ILE A 138 -0.32 1.25 -2.19
N ALA A 139 0.79 0.72 -2.74
CA ALA A 139 1.63 1.38 -3.73
C ALA A 139 2.44 0.33 -4.50
N GLY A 140 2.86 0.68 -5.71
CA GLY A 140 3.93 -0.01 -6.43
C GLY A 140 4.53 0.88 -7.51
N ASP A 141 5.78 0.67 -7.85
CA ASP A 141 6.48 1.49 -8.84
C ASP A 141 7.65 0.72 -9.45
N LEU A 142 8.08 1.21 -10.61
CA LEU A 142 9.31 0.78 -11.24
C LEU A 142 10.36 1.86 -10.99
N CYS A 143 11.54 1.45 -10.52
CA CYS A 143 12.63 2.37 -10.30
C CYS A 143 13.97 1.85 -10.81
N THR A 144 14.89 2.77 -11.06
CA THR A 144 16.26 2.42 -11.43
C THR A 144 17.21 2.75 -10.27
N PRO A 145 18.23 1.92 -9.98
CA PRO A 145 19.05 2.03 -8.76
C PRO A 145 20.06 3.18 -8.77
N GLN A 146 20.17 3.94 -9.87
CA GLN A 146 21.16 5.01 -10.02
C GLN A 146 20.81 6.25 -9.15
N LEU A 147 21.81 7.07 -8.84
CA LEU A 147 21.65 8.28 -8.00
C LEU A 147 20.61 9.28 -8.55
N ASN A 148 20.45 9.33 -9.87
CA ASN A 148 19.41 10.10 -10.57
C ASN A 148 18.37 9.16 -11.20
N GLY A 149 18.05 8.08 -10.48
CA GLY A 149 17.16 7.04 -10.95
C GLY A 149 15.76 7.56 -11.26
N VAL A 150 15.11 6.90 -12.20
CA VAL A 150 13.72 7.20 -12.56
C VAL A 150 12.81 6.42 -11.60
N MET A 151 11.64 6.97 -11.28
CA MET A 151 10.56 6.26 -10.60
C MET A 151 9.28 6.50 -11.40
N THR A 152 8.60 5.44 -11.78
CA THR A 152 7.42 5.50 -12.65
C THR A 152 6.38 4.43 -12.29
N ALA A 153 5.21 4.50 -12.93
CA ALA A 153 4.11 3.57 -12.74
C ALA A 153 4.47 2.15 -13.23
N LEU A 154 3.74 1.14 -12.73
CA LEU A 154 4.01 -0.28 -13.04
C LEU A 154 3.77 -0.65 -14.51
N ASP A 155 2.89 0.09 -15.19
CA ASP A 155 2.56 -0.11 -16.59
C ASP A 155 3.51 0.63 -17.55
N ASP A 156 4.42 1.48 -17.04
CA ASP A 156 5.38 2.21 -17.88
C ASP A 156 6.47 1.28 -18.42
N LYS A 157 6.69 1.37 -19.74
CA LYS A 157 7.67 0.59 -20.51
C LYS A 157 8.74 1.47 -21.19
N SER A 158 8.86 2.74 -20.78
CA SER A 158 9.69 3.75 -21.43
C SER A 158 11.02 4.09 -20.72
N ILE A 159 11.37 3.40 -19.63
CA ILE A 159 12.67 3.64 -18.95
C ILE A 159 13.80 3.20 -19.88
N GLU A 160 14.60 4.13 -20.39
CA GLU A 160 15.72 3.79 -21.27
C GLU A 160 16.97 3.34 -20.49
N LYS A 161 17.77 2.49 -21.12
CA LYS A 161 19.07 2.09 -20.58
C LYS A 161 19.98 3.32 -20.50
N GLN A 162 20.47 3.63 -19.31
CA GLN A 162 21.46 4.69 -19.12
C GLN A 162 22.84 4.17 -19.56
N ASN A 163 23.47 4.88 -20.50
CA ASN A 163 24.83 4.60 -20.98
C ASN A 163 25.88 5.20 -20.05
#